data_AF-A0A1W1E5A7-F1
#
_entry.id   AF-A0A1W1E5A7-F1
#
_cell.length_a   1.000
_cell.length_b   1.000
_cell.length_c   1.000
_cell.angle_alpha   90.00
_cell.angle_beta   90.00
_cell.angle_gamma   90.00
#
_symmetry.space_group_name_H-M   'P 1'
#
loop_
_entity.id
_entity.type
_entity.pdbx_description
1 polymer ?
#
loop_
_entity_poly.entity_id
_entity_poly.type
_entity_poly.pdbx_seq_one_letter_code
_entity_poly.pdbx_strand_id
1 'polypeptide(L)'
;MKNYSQKIIKTTTFAFSIFTFLFSVEAQSIDPLNKYTNTNTNADPVTLASNTNDDVPLGLIFDKKSITVIESGGKSKPSEFTIRLTAKRIGPTYIRVEVDSYKDLIRLTRTPLFGRSYSVLTIKEDEWNVPQTVSVVAVNNYAIEADVDIKINVLSDSNQLLDTVTVTRKNDDMLFSNMSNTTPTKYSATTSPITGRVWLDRNLGATQVATSMLDTNAYGHYYQWGRAAYGHEKSNSTPSNNNTIEACGGGSGKQQYFLIGNGNWDESYTEDWTTPWFDINGTEREQCWAKTTGTIGAICPAGYHIPTKEDYAREASQLNTRAKAFNSFLKMPSAGYRWGGSDQDDTGGDLKNRGSLGLFWTRSPKRRIGDEPRYSYAFNIDTGKSYTNYRNDGLSVRCIKAN
;
A
#
# COMPACT_ATOMS: atom_id res chain seq x y z
N MET A 1 54.61 2.42 30.39
CA MET A 1 54.25 2.90 31.74
C MET A 1 52.89 3.59 31.69
N LYS A 2 51.85 2.98 32.28
CA LYS A 2 50.78 3.59 33.11
C LYS A 2 49.69 2.54 33.36
N ASN A 3 49.19 2.48 34.59
CA ASN A 3 48.21 1.50 35.02
C ASN A 3 46.78 1.98 34.71
N TYR A 4 45.83 1.05 34.59
CA TYR A 4 44.43 1.30 34.96
C TYR A 4 43.90 0.15 35.83
N SER A 5 42.89 0.44 36.64
CA SER A 5 42.60 -0.31 37.87
C SER A 5 41.50 -1.36 37.74
N GLN A 6 41.49 -2.32 38.68
CA GLN A 6 40.42 -3.31 38.84
C GLN A 6 39.12 -2.70 39.40
N LYS A 7 37.98 -3.30 39.06
CA LYS A 7 36.84 -3.40 39.99
C LYS A 7 36.00 -4.66 39.74
N ILE A 8 35.46 -5.23 40.81
CA ILE A 8 34.80 -6.54 40.86
C ILE A 8 33.28 -6.35 41.02
N ILE A 9 32.48 -7.09 40.26
CA ILE A 9 31.05 -7.39 40.57
C ILE A 9 30.82 -8.91 40.39
N LYS A 10 29.80 -9.45 41.06
CA LYS A 10 29.67 -10.87 41.45
C LYS A 10 28.94 -11.78 40.46
N THR A 11 29.14 -13.07 40.70
CA THR A 11 28.40 -14.23 40.18
C THR A 11 26.94 -14.30 40.63
N THR A 12 26.08 -14.83 39.75
CA THR A 12 25.08 -15.85 40.13
C THR A 12 24.85 -16.80 38.95
N THR A 13 24.86 -18.11 39.22
CA THR A 13 24.47 -19.16 38.25
C THR A 13 23.24 -19.87 38.79
N PHE A 14 22.24 -20.13 37.95
CA PHE A 14 21.08 -20.96 38.31
C PHE A 14 20.88 -22.06 37.26
N ALA A 15 20.78 -23.30 37.73
CA ALA A 15 20.45 -24.46 36.90
C ALA A 15 18.97 -24.80 37.04
N PHE A 16 18.35 -25.26 35.96
CA PHE A 16 17.00 -25.82 35.97
C PHE A 16 17.09 -27.35 36.09
N SER A 17 16.52 -27.90 37.16
CA SER A 17 16.25 -29.34 37.26
C SER A 17 14.84 -29.65 36.80
N ILE A 18 14.69 -30.70 36.00
CA ILE A 18 13.39 -31.25 35.59
C ILE A 18 12.94 -32.25 36.66
N PHE A 19 11.67 -32.21 37.04
CA PHE A 19 11.02 -33.32 37.73
C PHE A 19 9.60 -33.54 37.17
N THR A 20 9.31 -34.79 36.84
CA THR A 20 8.03 -35.25 36.28
C THR A 20 7.42 -36.26 37.24
N PHE A 21 6.14 -36.15 37.56
CA PHE A 21 5.40 -37.24 38.22
C PHE A 21 3.93 -37.28 37.79
N LEU A 22 3.29 -38.44 37.94
CA LEU A 22 2.02 -38.81 37.32
C LEU A 22 0.81 -38.68 38.26
N PHE A 23 -0.36 -38.56 37.63
CA PHE A 23 -1.70 -39.04 38.01
C PHE A 23 -1.89 -39.76 39.37
N SER A 24 -2.98 -39.41 40.07
CA SER A 24 -4.22 -40.22 39.98
C SER A 24 -5.47 -39.44 40.44
N VAL A 25 -6.63 -40.11 40.38
CA VAL A 25 -8.00 -39.60 40.61
C VAL A 25 -8.59 -40.25 41.86
N GLU A 26 -9.39 -39.52 42.66
CA GLU A 26 -10.67 -40.00 43.26
C GLU A 26 -11.36 -38.97 44.17
N ALA A 27 -12.70 -38.88 44.06
CA ALA A 27 -13.65 -38.44 45.09
C ALA A 27 -15.08 -38.75 44.62
N GLN A 28 -15.96 -39.27 45.48
CA GLN A 28 -17.30 -39.76 45.11
C GLN A 28 -18.39 -39.28 46.09
N SER A 29 -19.54 -38.85 45.53
CA SER A 29 -20.89 -38.67 46.12
C SER A 29 -21.09 -38.42 47.62
N ILE A 30 -21.77 -37.32 47.96
CA ILE A 30 -22.69 -37.24 49.12
C ILE A 30 -23.98 -36.49 48.71
N ASP A 31 -25.12 -37.02 49.14
CA ASP A 31 -26.51 -36.51 49.17
C ASP A 31 -27.04 -36.82 50.61
N PRO A 32 -28.16 -36.30 51.19
CA PRO A 32 -29.37 -35.80 50.52
C PRO A 32 -30.21 -34.66 51.18
N LEU A 33 -31.30 -34.30 50.48
CA LEU A 33 -32.62 -33.82 50.96
C LEU A 33 -32.76 -32.81 52.12
N ASN A 34 -33.54 -31.72 51.87
CA ASN A 34 -34.76 -31.48 52.67
C ASN A 34 -35.88 -30.65 51.96
N LYS A 35 -37.08 -30.71 52.56
CA LYS A 35 -38.40 -30.20 52.13
C LYS A 35 -38.47 -28.65 52.00
N TYR A 36 -39.42 -28.03 51.26
CA TYR A 36 -40.88 -28.05 51.46
C TYR A 36 -41.71 -27.69 50.19
N THR A 37 -43.02 -27.97 50.23
CA THR A 37 -44.06 -27.55 49.24
C THR A 37 -44.60 -26.12 49.57
N ASN A 38 -45.51 -25.45 48.84
CA ASN A 38 -46.52 -25.81 47.82
C ASN A 38 -46.77 -24.54 46.90
N THR A 39 -47.69 -24.37 45.94
CA THR A 39 -49.02 -24.94 45.55
C THR A 39 -49.24 -24.94 44.01
N ASN A 40 -50.44 -25.33 43.56
CA ASN A 40 -51.07 -25.03 42.25
C ASN A 40 -50.89 -23.53 41.83
N THR A 41 -50.93 -23.13 40.55
CA THR A 41 -51.83 -23.54 39.44
C THR A 41 -51.19 -23.48 38.05
N ASN A 42 -51.82 -24.18 37.09
CA ASN A 42 -51.57 -24.24 35.64
C ASN A 42 -50.63 -23.18 35.03
N ALA A 43 -49.46 -23.63 34.60
CA ALA A 43 -48.71 -23.05 33.49
C ALA A 43 -48.30 -24.19 32.56
N ASP A 44 -48.45 -24.02 31.24
CA ASP A 44 -48.04 -25.03 30.28
C ASP A 44 -46.51 -25.27 30.38
N PRO A 45 -46.04 -26.53 30.37
CA PRO A 45 -44.62 -26.80 30.48
C PRO A 45 -43.90 -26.27 29.23
N VAL A 46 -42.86 -25.47 29.48
CA VAL A 46 -41.92 -24.97 28.47
C VAL A 46 -41.59 -26.07 27.48
N THR A 47 -41.88 -25.84 26.20
CA THR A 47 -41.53 -26.77 25.13
C THR A 47 -40.02 -26.89 25.03
N LEU A 48 -39.49 -27.95 25.66
CA LEU A 48 -38.13 -28.44 25.43
C LEU A 48 -37.93 -28.54 23.91
N ALA A 49 -36.94 -27.81 23.41
CA ALA A 49 -36.68 -27.73 21.97
C ALA A 49 -36.53 -29.15 21.40
N SER A 50 -37.28 -29.43 20.33
CA SER A 50 -37.30 -30.75 19.73
C SER A 50 -35.89 -31.16 19.30
N ASN A 51 -35.53 -32.42 19.58
CA ASN A 51 -34.37 -33.05 18.98
C ASN A 51 -34.63 -33.10 17.47
N THR A 52 -34.10 -32.15 16.71
CA THR A 52 -34.37 -32.10 15.26
C THR A 52 -33.63 -33.24 14.58
N ASN A 53 -34.39 -34.15 13.95
CA ASN A 53 -33.87 -35.01 12.90
C ASN A 53 -33.19 -34.16 11.82
N ASP A 54 -32.33 -34.81 11.01
CA ASP A 54 -31.71 -34.17 9.85
C ASP A 54 -32.74 -33.62 8.83
N ASP A 55 -33.97 -34.15 8.84
CA ASP A 55 -35.12 -33.71 8.03
C ASP A 55 -35.48 -32.21 8.20
N VAL A 56 -35.11 -31.57 9.33
CA VAL A 56 -35.32 -30.13 9.51
C VAL A 56 -34.18 -29.37 8.82
N PRO A 57 -34.47 -28.42 7.90
CA PRO A 57 -33.44 -27.63 7.22
C PRO A 57 -32.48 -26.92 8.18
N LEU A 58 -31.19 -26.88 7.83
CA LEU A 58 -30.14 -26.35 8.71
C LEU A 58 -30.21 -24.81 8.83
N GLY A 59 -30.98 -24.34 9.81
CA GLY A 59 -31.13 -22.91 10.09
C GLY A 59 -29.88 -22.29 10.72
N LEU A 60 -29.47 -21.14 10.18
CA LEU A 60 -28.29 -20.39 10.62
C LEU A 60 -28.67 -18.99 11.12
N ILE A 61 -27.96 -18.51 12.14
CA ILE A 61 -28.04 -17.13 12.63
C ILE A 61 -26.69 -16.45 12.39
N PHE A 62 -26.74 -15.27 11.78
CA PHE A 62 -25.61 -14.39 11.51
C PHE A 62 -25.73 -13.12 12.37
N ASP A 63 -24.62 -12.58 12.88
CA ASP A 63 -24.62 -11.22 13.46
C ASP A 63 -24.60 -10.14 12.36
N LYS A 64 -24.02 -10.45 11.19
CA LYS A 64 -23.96 -9.57 10.01
C LYS A 64 -24.12 -10.38 8.72
N LYS A 65 -24.97 -9.91 7.81
CA LYS A 65 -25.05 -10.42 6.41
C LYS A 65 -24.30 -9.56 5.38
N SER A 66 -23.75 -8.42 5.81
CA SER A 66 -22.83 -7.61 5.02
C SER A 66 -21.66 -7.15 5.89
N ILE A 67 -20.44 -7.20 5.34
CA ILE A 67 -19.24 -6.63 5.95
C ILE A 67 -18.44 -5.83 4.91
N THR A 68 -17.64 -4.88 5.37
CA THR A 68 -16.70 -4.15 4.53
C THR A 68 -15.27 -4.55 4.89
N VAL A 69 -14.47 -4.87 3.90
CA VAL A 69 -13.01 -5.02 4.02
C VAL A 69 -12.34 -3.92 3.21
N ILE A 70 -11.20 -3.43 3.68
CA ILE A 70 -10.44 -2.35 3.04
C ILE A 70 -9.04 -2.89 2.76
N GLU A 71 -8.53 -2.68 1.56
CA GLU A 71 -7.12 -2.99 1.25
C GLU A 71 -6.20 -2.10 2.10
N SER A 72 -5.02 -2.58 2.48
CA SER A 72 -3.96 -1.64 2.87
C SER A 72 -2.58 -2.23 2.60
N GLY A 73 -1.62 -1.36 2.29
CA GLY A 73 -0.28 -1.72 1.79
C GLY A 73 0.50 -2.68 2.69
N GLY A 74 0.23 -3.98 2.56
CA GLY A 74 0.84 -5.05 3.35
C GLY A 74 0.21 -5.32 4.73
N LYS A 75 -0.89 -4.66 5.12
CA LYS A 75 -1.48 -4.77 6.48
C LYS A 75 -3.02 -4.72 6.55
N SER A 76 -3.72 -5.24 5.54
CA SER A 76 -5.19 -5.30 5.51
C SER A 76 -5.77 -5.87 6.83
N LYS A 77 -6.56 -5.07 7.55
CA LYS A 77 -7.17 -5.49 8.82
C LYS A 77 -8.32 -6.47 8.53
N PRO A 78 -8.46 -7.58 9.28
CA PRO A 78 -9.63 -8.45 9.15
C PRO A 78 -10.92 -7.74 9.58
N SER A 79 -12.01 -7.98 8.83
CA SER A 79 -13.39 -7.72 9.24
C SER A 79 -14.09 -9.05 9.46
N GLU A 80 -15.00 -9.11 10.44
CA GLU A 80 -15.52 -10.38 10.95
C GLU A 80 -17.05 -10.43 10.99
N PHE A 81 -17.58 -11.62 10.69
CA PHE A 81 -18.95 -12.03 10.98
C PHE A 81 -18.93 -13.39 11.70
N THR A 82 -20.05 -13.79 12.25
CA THR A 82 -20.21 -15.02 13.04
C THR A 82 -21.39 -15.86 12.53
N ILE A 83 -21.30 -17.18 12.72
CA ILE A 83 -22.37 -18.13 12.41
C ILE A 83 -22.66 -18.97 13.66
N ARG A 84 -23.94 -19.20 13.96
CA ARG A 84 -24.39 -20.25 14.90
C ARG A 84 -25.66 -20.93 14.37
N LEU A 85 -26.02 -22.08 14.92
CA LEU A 85 -27.24 -22.80 14.54
C LEU A 85 -28.48 -22.18 15.20
N THR A 86 -29.64 -22.28 14.56
CA THR A 86 -30.94 -21.89 15.17
C THR A 86 -31.43 -22.89 16.21
N ALA A 87 -30.96 -24.14 16.16
CA ALA A 87 -31.36 -25.22 17.04
C ALA A 87 -30.19 -26.18 17.29
N LYS A 88 -30.27 -26.96 18.37
CA LYS A 88 -29.32 -28.04 18.66
C LYS A 88 -29.48 -29.18 17.65
N ARG A 89 -28.35 -29.70 17.14
CA ARG A 89 -28.28 -30.92 16.30
C ARG A 89 -27.60 -32.04 17.09
N ILE A 90 -27.82 -33.28 16.67
CA ILE A 90 -27.16 -34.46 17.25
C ILE A 90 -25.81 -34.64 16.54
N GLY A 91 -24.71 -34.69 17.28
CA GLY A 91 -23.37 -34.78 16.71
C GLY A 91 -22.83 -33.48 16.08
N PRO A 92 -21.63 -33.54 15.46
CA PRO A 92 -20.96 -32.37 14.90
C PRO A 92 -21.57 -31.94 13.55
N THR A 93 -21.92 -30.66 13.43
CA THR A 93 -22.38 -30.05 12.19
C THR A 93 -21.20 -29.39 11.46
N TYR A 94 -21.03 -29.68 10.17
CA TYR A 94 -20.00 -29.05 9.32
C TYR A 94 -20.62 -27.99 8.41
N ILE A 95 -20.05 -26.78 8.42
CA ILE A 95 -20.45 -25.67 7.55
C ILE A 95 -19.24 -25.27 6.71
N ARG A 96 -19.39 -25.33 5.38
CA ARG A 96 -18.37 -24.85 4.43
C ARG A 96 -18.65 -23.38 4.10
N VAL A 97 -17.62 -22.55 4.22
CA VAL A 97 -17.67 -21.11 3.93
C VAL A 97 -16.71 -20.84 2.78
N GLU A 98 -17.23 -20.48 1.61
CA GLU A 98 -16.44 -20.33 0.38
C GLU A 98 -16.62 -18.94 -0.26
N VAL A 99 -15.53 -18.35 -0.71
CA VAL A 99 -15.56 -17.15 -1.58
C VAL A 99 -16.09 -17.56 -2.94
N ASP A 100 -17.23 -17.03 -3.37
CA ASP A 100 -17.95 -17.41 -4.60
C ASP A 100 -17.21 -16.96 -5.87
N SER A 101 -17.08 -15.64 -6.00
CA SER A 101 -16.45 -14.92 -7.11
C SER A 101 -15.22 -14.16 -6.62
N TYR A 102 -14.35 -13.71 -7.53
CA TYR A 102 -13.17 -12.89 -7.20
C TYR A 102 -12.26 -13.50 -6.10
N LYS A 103 -11.99 -14.81 -6.22
CA LYS A 103 -11.25 -15.63 -5.23
C LYS A 103 -9.84 -15.13 -4.89
N ASP A 104 -9.27 -14.25 -5.71
CA ASP A 104 -7.97 -13.61 -5.49
C ASP A 104 -8.03 -12.24 -4.78
N LEU A 105 -9.24 -11.68 -4.55
CA LEU A 105 -9.44 -10.35 -3.94
C LEU A 105 -9.71 -10.38 -2.43
N ILE A 106 -10.13 -11.53 -1.87
CA ILE A 106 -10.32 -11.71 -0.42
C ILE A 106 -9.85 -13.08 0.05
N ARG A 107 -9.42 -13.19 1.31
CA ARG A 107 -9.06 -14.45 1.96
C ARG A 107 -9.77 -14.60 3.30
N LEU A 108 -10.11 -15.85 3.64
CA LEU A 108 -10.59 -16.23 4.97
C LEU A 108 -9.36 -16.59 5.83
N THR A 109 -9.22 -16.04 7.02
CA THR A 109 -8.00 -16.21 7.85
C THR A 109 -7.77 -17.65 8.33
N ARG A 110 -8.83 -18.47 8.37
CA ARG A 110 -8.80 -19.87 8.81
C ARG A 110 -8.57 -20.91 7.69
N THR A 111 -8.20 -20.50 6.46
CA THR A 111 -7.84 -21.45 5.39
C THR A 111 -6.57 -22.24 5.74
N PRO A 112 -6.61 -23.59 5.82
CA PRO A 112 -5.42 -24.39 6.08
C PRO A 112 -4.55 -24.52 4.81
N LEU A 113 -3.46 -23.74 4.79
CA LEU A 113 -2.39 -23.76 3.77
C LEU A 113 -2.81 -23.33 2.36
N PHE A 114 -1.82 -23.21 1.47
CA PHE A 114 -1.93 -22.56 0.16
C PHE A 114 -2.94 -23.26 -0.77
N GLY A 115 -3.81 -22.47 -1.41
CA GLY A 115 -4.59 -22.89 -2.59
C GLY A 115 -6.08 -23.20 -2.40
N ARG A 116 -6.66 -23.06 -1.20
CA ARG A 116 -8.11 -23.27 -0.98
C ARG A 116 -8.84 -21.97 -0.69
N SER A 117 -9.87 -21.65 -1.49
CA SER A 117 -10.73 -20.45 -1.35
C SER A 117 -11.89 -20.63 -0.34
N TYR A 118 -11.82 -21.65 0.52
CA TYR A 118 -12.87 -21.97 1.49
C TYR A 118 -12.29 -22.41 2.84
N SER A 119 -13.06 -22.16 3.90
CA SER A 119 -12.85 -22.67 5.25
C SER A 119 -13.98 -23.62 5.62
N VAL A 120 -13.72 -24.54 6.56
CA VAL A 120 -14.78 -25.36 7.17
C VAL A 120 -14.87 -25.00 8.64
N LEU A 121 -16.09 -24.78 9.12
CA LEU A 121 -16.42 -24.65 10.54
C LEU A 121 -17.02 -25.96 11.02
N THR A 122 -16.53 -26.47 12.14
CA THR A 122 -17.13 -27.61 12.84
C THR A 122 -17.81 -27.09 14.09
N ILE A 123 -19.14 -27.13 14.12
CA ILE A 123 -19.95 -26.79 15.29
C ILE A 123 -20.21 -28.09 16.05
N LYS A 124 -19.72 -28.21 17.29
CA LYS A 124 -20.05 -29.36 18.14
C LYS A 124 -21.49 -29.26 18.66
N GLU A 125 -22.02 -30.40 19.10
CA GLU A 125 -23.36 -30.52 19.66
C GLU A 125 -23.61 -29.61 20.89
N ASP A 126 -22.60 -29.41 21.74
CA ASP A 126 -22.61 -28.50 22.89
C ASP A 126 -22.39 -27.03 22.50
N GLU A 127 -21.74 -26.79 21.35
CA GLU A 127 -21.40 -25.47 20.82
C GLU A 127 -22.46 -24.89 19.87
N TRP A 128 -23.62 -25.53 19.70
CA TRP A 128 -24.63 -25.18 18.67
C TRP A 128 -25.05 -23.70 18.65
N ASN A 129 -25.14 -23.07 19.84
CA ASN A 129 -25.55 -21.68 20.03
C ASN A 129 -24.36 -20.71 20.21
N VAL A 130 -23.12 -21.23 20.16
CA VAL A 130 -21.88 -20.46 20.32
C VAL A 130 -21.48 -19.84 18.98
N PRO A 131 -21.36 -18.50 18.86
CA PRO A 131 -20.98 -17.86 17.60
C PRO A 131 -19.58 -18.27 17.12
N GLN A 132 -19.49 -18.87 15.94
CA GLN A 132 -18.23 -19.21 15.28
C GLN A 132 -17.78 -18.08 14.36
N THR A 133 -16.63 -17.48 14.66
CA THR A 133 -16.09 -16.33 13.89
C THR A 133 -15.49 -16.76 12.54
N VAL A 134 -15.84 -16.00 11.50
CA VAL A 134 -15.21 -15.99 10.18
C VAL A 134 -14.57 -14.60 9.98
N SER A 135 -13.24 -14.55 9.98
CA SER A 135 -12.50 -13.32 9.64
C SER A 135 -12.14 -13.30 8.15
N VAL A 136 -12.45 -12.19 7.49
CA VAL A 136 -12.20 -11.93 6.07
C VAL A 136 -11.20 -10.79 5.91
N VAL A 137 -10.22 -10.95 5.02
CA VAL A 137 -9.15 -9.97 4.77
C VAL A 137 -9.11 -9.63 3.28
N ALA A 138 -9.00 -8.34 2.94
CA ALA A 138 -8.78 -7.88 1.57
C ALA A 138 -7.37 -8.25 1.07
N VAL A 139 -7.29 -8.91 -0.07
CA VAL A 139 -6.03 -9.22 -0.76
C VAL A 139 -5.76 -8.12 -1.77
N ASN A 140 -4.77 -7.29 -1.47
CA ASN A 140 -4.27 -6.25 -2.36
C ASN A 140 -4.00 -6.81 -3.76
N ASN A 141 -4.82 -6.39 -4.72
CA ASN A 141 -4.72 -6.76 -6.12
C ASN A 141 -4.84 -5.51 -7.01
N TYR A 142 -3.66 -5.01 -7.42
CA TYR A 142 -3.46 -3.81 -8.24
C TYR A 142 -4.22 -3.79 -9.59
N ALA A 143 -4.79 -4.92 -10.04
CA ALA A 143 -5.57 -4.98 -11.27
C ALA A 143 -7.01 -4.43 -11.14
N ILE A 144 -7.61 -4.44 -9.94
CA ILE A 144 -9.03 -4.09 -9.73
C ILE A 144 -9.16 -2.99 -8.67
N GLU A 145 -9.24 -1.74 -9.14
CA GLU A 145 -9.29 -0.53 -8.29
C GLU A 145 -10.71 -0.06 -7.92
N ALA A 146 -11.76 -0.74 -8.38
CA ALA A 146 -13.13 -0.41 -8.01
C ALA A 146 -13.53 -1.07 -6.67
N ASP A 147 -14.39 -0.40 -5.91
CA ASP A 147 -15.20 -1.04 -4.87
C ASP A 147 -16.01 -2.18 -5.50
N VAL A 148 -15.98 -3.37 -4.90
CA VAL A 148 -16.62 -4.58 -5.45
C VAL A 148 -17.27 -5.40 -4.35
N ASP A 149 -18.55 -5.73 -4.54
CA ASP A 149 -19.29 -6.64 -3.68
C ASP A 149 -19.00 -8.10 -4.08
N ILE A 150 -18.32 -8.81 -3.19
CA ILE A 150 -17.94 -10.21 -3.34
C ILE A 150 -18.87 -11.05 -2.48
N LYS A 151 -19.38 -12.17 -3.01
CA LYS A 151 -20.20 -13.10 -2.23
C LYS A 151 -19.35 -14.14 -1.51
N ILE A 152 -19.70 -14.42 -0.26
CA ILE A 152 -19.30 -15.62 0.45
C ILE A 152 -20.52 -16.52 0.54
N ASN A 153 -20.42 -17.72 -0.04
CA ASN A 153 -21.42 -18.77 0.03
C ASN A 153 -21.24 -19.56 1.34
N VAL A 154 -22.34 -19.78 2.05
CA VAL A 154 -22.39 -20.63 3.24
C VAL A 154 -23.16 -21.89 2.89
N LEU A 155 -22.48 -23.03 3.02
CA LEU A 155 -22.85 -24.30 2.42
C LEU A 155 -22.91 -25.40 3.51
N SER A 156 -23.79 -26.37 3.34
CA SER A 156 -23.76 -27.63 4.10
C SER A 156 -22.55 -28.49 3.72
N ASP A 157 -22.33 -29.56 4.49
CA ASP A 157 -21.49 -30.70 4.14
C ASP A 157 -21.85 -31.33 2.77
N SER A 158 -23.15 -31.43 2.48
CA SER A 158 -23.69 -31.86 1.18
C SER A 158 -23.55 -30.83 0.05
N ASN A 159 -22.92 -29.68 0.32
CA ASN A 159 -22.74 -28.54 -0.61
C ASN A 159 -24.05 -27.87 -1.07
N GLN A 160 -25.15 -28.04 -0.34
CA GLN A 160 -26.34 -27.22 -0.51
C GLN A 160 -26.06 -25.79 -0.03
N LEU A 161 -26.43 -24.78 -0.83
CA LEU A 161 -26.36 -23.39 -0.41
C LEU A 161 -27.41 -23.10 0.66
N LEU A 162 -26.96 -22.65 1.83
CA LEU A 162 -27.80 -22.31 2.98
C LEU A 162 -28.05 -20.80 3.06
N ASP A 163 -26.99 -20.00 2.84
CA ASP A 163 -27.06 -18.54 2.91
C ASP A 163 -25.90 -17.89 2.14
N THR A 164 -25.93 -16.56 2.00
CA THR A 164 -24.82 -15.77 1.44
C THR A 164 -24.54 -14.52 2.28
N VAL A 165 -23.25 -14.20 2.44
CA VAL A 165 -22.77 -12.97 3.10
C VAL A 165 -22.11 -12.10 2.04
N THR A 166 -22.48 -10.83 1.97
CA THR A 166 -21.86 -9.85 1.06
C THR A 166 -20.61 -9.25 1.72
N VAL A 167 -19.51 -9.21 0.97
CA VAL A 167 -18.27 -8.57 1.37
C VAL A 167 -17.99 -7.44 0.39
N THR A 168 -18.27 -6.20 0.79
CA THR A 168 -17.82 -5.03 0.04
C THR A 168 -16.31 -4.89 0.24
N ARG A 169 -15.51 -5.32 -0.75
CA ARG A 169 -14.10 -4.91 -0.83
C ARG A 169 -14.08 -3.47 -1.29
N LYS A 170 -13.65 -2.58 -0.41
CA LYS A 170 -13.29 -1.22 -0.79
C LYS A 170 -11.84 -1.15 -1.21
N ASN A 171 -11.59 -0.43 -2.29
CA ASN A 171 -10.23 0.02 -2.58
C ASN A 171 -9.82 1.05 -1.52
N ASP A 172 -8.59 0.97 -1.04
CA ASP A 172 -8.00 2.10 -0.32
C ASP A 172 -7.41 3.05 -1.35
N ASP A 173 -8.13 4.15 -1.60
CA ASP A 173 -7.74 5.27 -2.47
C ASP A 173 -6.34 5.83 -2.09
N MET A 174 -5.28 5.14 -2.52
CA MET A 174 -3.88 5.58 -2.53
C MET A 174 -3.42 6.33 -1.26
N LEU A 175 -3.52 5.70 -0.08
CA LEU A 175 -2.84 6.20 1.12
C LEU A 175 -1.32 6.00 1.01
N PHE A 176 -0.63 7.02 0.52
CA PHE A 176 0.83 6.98 0.39
C PHE A 176 1.55 7.48 1.64
N SER A 177 1.97 6.51 2.46
CA SER A 177 3.02 6.71 3.47
C SER A 177 4.39 6.79 2.77
N ASN A 178 4.81 7.99 2.40
CA ASN A 178 6.21 8.26 2.08
C ASN A 178 7.10 7.81 3.25
N MET A 179 8.34 7.37 2.99
CA MET A 179 9.30 6.92 4.02
C MET A 179 9.92 8.09 4.82
N SER A 180 9.10 9.08 5.18
CA SER A 180 9.45 10.26 5.98
C SER A 180 8.22 10.68 6.78
N ASN A 181 8.37 10.92 8.08
CA ASN A 181 7.26 11.05 9.04
C ASN A 181 6.37 12.28 8.81
N THR A 182 5.45 12.19 7.86
CA THR A 182 4.33 13.11 7.62
C THR A 182 3.09 12.31 7.23
N THR A 183 1.90 12.84 7.56
CA THR A 183 0.58 12.23 7.29
C THR A 183 0.47 11.67 5.87
N PRO A 184 -0.05 10.45 5.66
CA PRO A 184 -0.21 9.87 4.32
C PRO A 184 -1.03 10.79 3.40
N THR A 185 -0.42 11.21 2.29
CA THR A 185 -1.12 12.06 1.32
C THR A 185 -2.09 11.18 0.52
N LYS A 186 -3.39 11.38 0.73
CA LYS A 186 -4.43 10.74 -0.07
C LYS A 186 -4.47 11.38 -1.47
N TYR A 187 -4.16 10.60 -2.50
CA TYR A 187 -4.32 11.01 -3.90
C TYR A 187 -5.69 10.61 -4.44
N SER A 188 -6.12 11.19 -5.55
CA SER A 188 -7.31 10.74 -6.28
C SER A 188 -7.02 10.53 -7.76
N ALA A 189 -7.81 9.68 -8.40
CA ALA A 189 -7.69 9.38 -9.81
C ALA A 189 -8.37 10.46 -10.68
N THR A 190 -7.80 10.72 -11.86
CA THR A 190 -8.40 11.54 -12.93
C THR A 190 -8.16 10.84 -14.28
N THR A 191 -9.20 10.76 -15.11
CA THR A 191 -9.15 9.99 -16.38
C THR A 191 -8.98 10.94 -17.56
N SER A 192 -8.05 10.63 -18.47
CA SER A 192 -7.89 11.40 -19.70
C SER A 192 -9.13 11.27 -20.59
N PRO A 193 -9.74 12.39 -21.03
CA PRO A 193 -10.80 12.38 -22.04
C PRO A 193 -10.27 12.12 -23.47
N ILE A 194 -8.95 12.01 -23.65
CA ILE A 194 -8.30 11.70 -24.94
C ILE A 194 -7.93 10.22 -25.02
N THR A 195 -7.29 9.69 -23.97
CA THR A 195 -6.64 8.37 -24.00
C THR A 195 -7.34 7.32 -23.16
N GLY A 196 -8.27 7.71 -22.27
CA GLY A 196 -8.83 6.81 -21.25
C GLY A 196 -7.83 6.38 -20.17
N ARG A 197 -6.55 6.77 -20.25
CA ARG A 197 -5.54 6.47 -19.23
C ARG A 197 -5.89 7.21 -17.94
N VAL A 198 -5.66 6.55 -16.81
CA VAL A 198 -5.88 7.11 -15.47
C VAL A 198 -4.58 7.72 -14.93
N TRP A 199 -4.67 8.90 -14.35
CA TRP A 199 -3.57 9.69 -13.80
C TRP A 199 -3.88 10.15 -12.37
N LEU A 200 -2.90 10.66 -11.64
CA LEU A 200 -3.15 11.33 -10.35
C LEU A 200 -3.71 12.75 -10.56
N ASP A 201 -4.60 13.16 -9.67
CA ASP A 201 -5.22 14.50 -9.63
C ASP A 201 -4.24 15.65 -9.32
N ARG A 202 -3.12 15.37 -8.63
CA ARG A 202 -2.10 16.34 -8.22
C ARG A 202 -0.67 15.82 -8.40
N ASN A 203 0.32 16.71 -8.30
CA ASN A 203 1.74 16.32 -8.37
C ASN A 203 2.14 15.45 -7.17
N LEU A 204 3.14 14.60 -7.36
CA LEU A 204 3.70 13.80 -6.29
C LEU A 204 4.33 14.72 -5.22
N GLY A 205 3.91 14.55 -3.96
CA GLY A 205 4.26 15.42 -2.84
C GLY A 205 3.38 16.68 -2.69
N ALA A 206 2.35 16.87 -3.52
CA ALA A 206 1.43 18.02 -3.40
C ALA A 206 0.33 17.76 -2.36
N THR A 207 0.00 18.77 -1.57
CA THR A 207 -1.06 18.65 -0.53
C THR A 207 -2.46 18.80 -1.11
N GLN A 208 -2.62 19.52 -2.23
CA GLN A 208 -3.91 19.76 -2.89
C GLN A 208 -3.83 19.65 -4.42
N VAL A 209 -4.99 19.46 -5.05
CA VAL A 209 -5.17 19.67 -6.50
C VAL A 209 -5.03 21.17 -6.80
N ALA A 210 -4.40 21.53 -7.93
CA ALA A 210 -4.17 22.93 -8.25
C ALA A 210 -5.48 23.73 -8.37
N THR A 211 -5.53 24.82 -7.60
CA THR A 211 -6.57 25.86 -7.64
C THR A 211 -6.23 26.98 -8.61
N SER A 212 -4.95 27.14 -8.95
CA SER A 212 -4.44 28.02 -10.01
C SER A 212 -3.12 27.49 -10.59
N MET A 213 -2.66 28.06 -11.71
CA MET A 213 -1.30 27.80 -12.24
C MET A 213 -0.18 28.10 -11.23
N LEU A 214 -0.43 28.99 -10.27
CA LEU A 214 0.55 29.51 -9.30
C LEU A 214 0.40 28.86 -7.91
N ASP A 215 -0.44 27.83 -7.78
CA ASP A 215 -0.77 27.18 -6.52
C ASP A 215 0.45 26.44 -5.94
N THR A 216 1.13 27.07 -4.99
CA THR A 216 2.36 26.55 -4.38
C THR A 216 2.16 25.26 -3.61
N ASN A 217 0.94 24.96 -3.16
CA ASN A 217 0.59 23.72 -2.46
C ASN A 217 0.41 22.55 -3.44
N ALA A 218 0.11 22.86 -4.71
CA ALA A 218 -0.06 21.90 -5.80
C ALA A 218 1.25 21.55 -6.54
N TYR A 219 2.34 22.31 -6.34
CA TYR A 219 3.62 22.11 -7.03
C TYR A 219 4.25 20.75 -6.75
N GLY A 220 4.08 20.21 -5.54
CA GLY A 220 4.63 18.94 -5.11
C GLY A 220 6.13 19.02 -4.76
N HIS A 221 6.85 17.94 -5.03
CA HIS A 221 8.28 17.81 -4.74
C HIS A 221 9.14 17.81 -6.02
N TYR A 222 10.44 18.07 -5.87
CA TYR A 222 11.41 18.31 -6.93
C TYR A 222 12.39 17.14 -7.01
N TYR A 223 12.03 16.10 -7.75
CA TYR A 223 12.77 14.84 -7.80
C TYR A 223 13.95 14.91 -8.76
N GLN A 224 15.12 14.40 -8.36
CA GLN A 224 16.26 14.15 -9.27
C GLN A 224 16.00 12.89 -10.11
N TRP A 225 16.48 12.86 -11.36
CA TRP A 225 16.01 11.88 -12.34
C TRP A 225 16.41 10.43 -12.02
N GLY A 226 15.43 9.52 -11.91
CA GLY A 226 15.67 8.12 -11.56
C GLY A 226 15.95 7.83 -10.09
N ARG A 227 15.83 8.83 -9.20
CA ARG A 227 16.13 8.71 -7.77
C ARG A 227 14.87 8.37 -6.97
N ALA A 228 14.98 7.58 -5.90
CA ALA A 228 13.85 7.29 -5.02
C ALA A 228 13.65 8.36 -3.92
N ALA A 229 12.44 8.45 -3.38
CA ALA A 229 12.05 9.50 -2.43
C ALA A 229 12.58 9.22 -1.02
N TYR A 230 13.46 10.08 -0.53
CA TYR A 230 14.18 9.91 0.75
C TYR A 230 14.38 11.23 1.50
N GLY A 231 13.73 12.31 1.08
CA GLY A 231 13.87 13.66 1.63
C GLY A 231 14.61 14.62 0.71
N HIS A 232 15.44 14.15 -0.24
CA HIS A 232 16.14 15.04 -1.17
C HIS A 232 15.17 15.83 -2.05
N GLU A 233 14.04 15.23 -2.38
CA GLU A 233 13.01 15.80 -3.25
C GLU A 233 12.31 17.03 -2.65
N LYS A 234 12.45 17.25 -1.33
CA LYS A 234 11.84 18.37 -0.64
C LYS A 234 12.51 19.68 -1.06
N SER A 235 11.69 20.71 -1.23
CA SER A 235 12.11 22.05 -1.67
C SER A 235 13.13 22.74 -0.75
N ASN A 236 13.26 22.26 0.50
CA ASN A 236 14.16 22.77 1.53
C ASN A 236 15.22 21.75 1.99
N SER A 237 15.43 20.65 1.25
CA SER A 237 16.48 19.67 1.60
C SER A 237 17.88 20.25 1.33
N THR A 238 18.87 19.89 2.15
CA THR A 238 20.22 20.45 2.05
C THR A 238 20.91 20.05 0.74
N PRO A 239 21.49 21.00 -0.02
CA PRO A 239 22.34 20.69 -1.18
C PRO A 239 23.64 19.97 -0.77
N SER A 240 24.20 19.13 -1.64
CA SER A 240 25.53 18.54 -1.45
C SER A 240 26.18 18.17 -2.79
N ASN A 241 27.44 18.57 -2.99
CA ASN A 241 28.21 18.33 -4.22
C ASN A 241 28.91 16.96 -4.25
N ASN A 242 28.43 15.98 -3.47
CA ASN A 242 29.17 14.76 -3.17
C ASN A 242 28.41 13.51 -3.64
N ASN A 243 28.58 13.17 -4.92
CA ASN A 243 27.77 12.20 -5.66
C ASN A 243 27.69 10.78 -5.05
N THR A 244 26.70 10.01 -5.52
CA THR A 244 26.39 8.64 -5.06
C THR A 244 26.55 7.60 -6.18
N ILE A 245 27.04 6.40 -5.87
CA ILE A 245 27.33 5.34 -6.86
C ILE A 245 26.07 4.55 -7.29
N GLU A 246 24.91 4.81 -6.68
CA GLU A 246 23.78 3.87 -6.64
C GLU A 246 22.59 4.31 -7.52
N ALA A 247 22.21 3.47 -8.50
CA ALA A 247 20.90 3.57 -9.13
C ALA A 247 19.80 3.57 -8.06
N CYS A 248 18.78 4.40 -8.27
CA CYS A 248 17.56 4.44 -7.45
C CYS A 248 17.78 4.78 -5.96
N GLY A 249 19.00 5.09 -5.52
CA GLY A 249 19.33 5.45 -4.13
C GLY A 249 19.35 4.27 -3.14
N GLY A 250 19.86 3.11 -3.55
CA GLY A 250 19.75 1.87 -2.77
C GLY A 250 20.50 1.78 -1.43
N GLY A 251 21.40 2.72 -1.10
CA GLY A 251 22.31 2.60 0.04
C GLY A 251 22.80 3.94 0.61
N SER A 252 24.00 3.93 1.21
CA SER A 252 24.17 4.55 2.53
C SER A 252 24.25 6.08 2.59
N GLY A 253 23.66 6.66 3.64
CA GLY A 253 24.01 7.95 4.25
C GLY A 253 23.63 9.24 3.50
N LYS A 254 23.60 9.24 2.16
CA LYS A 254 23.44 10.47 1.35
C LYS A 254 22.06 10.65 0.70
N GLN A 255 21.14 9.70 0.90
CA GLN A 255 19.83 9.67 0.22
C GLN A 255 18.99 10.94 0.43
N GLN A 256 19.14 11.62 1.57
CA GLN A 256 18.40 12.83 1.93
C GLN A 256 18.91 14.14 1.30
N TYR A 257 20.12 14.15 0.72
CA TYR A 257 20.70 15.36 0.12
C TYR A 257 20.26 15.52 -1.33
N PHE A 258 19.86 16.75 -1.68
CA PHE A 258 19.74 17.15 -3.07
C PHE A 258 21.15 17.28 -3.64
N LEU A 259 21.50 16.50 -4.66
CA LEU A 259 22.87 16.46 -5.15
C LEU A 259 23.05 17.52 -6.22
N ILE A 260 24.13 18.28 -6.08
CA ILE A 260 24.44 19.41 -6.95
C ILE A 260 25.74 19.18 -7.69
N GLY A 261 25.95 19.95 -8.76
CA GLY A 261 27.21 19.94 -9.51
C GLY A 261 28.43 20.03 -8.59
N ASN A 262 29.44 19.21 -8.87
CA ASN A 262 30.72 19.24 -8.18
C ASN A 262 31.78 20.11 -8.89
N GLY A 263 31.48 20.56 -10.11
CA GLY A 263 32.33 21.41 -10.94
C GLY A 263 33.70 20.84 -11.32
N ASN A 264 33.93 19.55 -11.13
CA ASN A 264 35.20 18.92 -11.46
C ASN A 264 35.24 18.63 -12.97
N TRP A 265 35.60 19.64 -13.77
CA TRP A 265 35.59 19.58 -15.25
C TRP A 265 36.41 18.42 -15.85
N ASP A 266 37.42 17.92 -15.14
CA ASP A 266 38.25 16.76 -15.54
C ASP A 266 37.47 15.43 -15.43
N GLU A 267 36.45 15.35 -14.57
CA GLU A 267 35.60 14.15 -14.38
C GLU A 267 34.31 14.15 -15.22
N SER A 268 34.25 14.99 -16.26
CA SER A 268 33.33 14.95 -17.42
C SER A 268 31.80 15.08 -17.22
N TYR A 269 31.23 14.70 -16.07
CA TYR A 269 29.77 14.63 -15.85
C TYR A 269 29.36 15.20 -14.49
N THR A 270 29.40 16.53 -14.34
CA THR A 270 29.06 17.22 -13.09
C THR A 270 27.54 17.27 -12.84
N GLU A 271 26.73 17.16 -13.89
CA GLU A 271 25.28 17.42 -13.89
C GLU A 271 24.40 16.15 -13.84
N ASP A 272 24.99 15.02 -13.42
CA ASP A 272 24.25 13.87 -12.91
C ASP A 272 24.50 13.74 -11.39
N TRP A 273 23.54 13.20 -10.66
CA TRP A 273 23.66 12.93 -9.22
C TRP A 273 24.34 11.59 -8.92
N THR A 274 24.45 10.73 -9.93
CA THR A 274 25.29 9.53 -9.86
C THR A 274 26.76 9.87 -10.06
N THR A 275 27.68 8.99 -9.68
CA THR A 275 29.08 9.12 -10.11
C THR A 275 29.22 9.05 -11.63
N PRO A 276 30.28 9.63 -12.22
CA PRO A 276 30.59 9.48 -13.64
C PRO A 276 30.52 8.03 -14.12
N TRP A 277 30.14 7.84 -15.39
CA TRP A 277 30.00 6.56 -16.09
C TRP A 277 28.94 5.57 -15.56
N PHE A 278 28.26 5.87 -14.44
CA PHE A 278 27.21 5.01 -13.90
C PHE A 278 25.83 5.26 -14.57
N ASP A 279 25.16 4.18 -14.99
CA ASP A 279 23.84 4.20 -15.68
C ASP A 279 23.72 5.30 -16.76
N ILE A 280 24.75 5.40 -17.62
CA ILE A 280 24.87 6.34 -18.75
C ILE A 280 23.58 6.42 -19.57
N ASN A 281 23.07 5.25 -19.97
CA ASN A 281 21.91 5.12 -20.84
C ASN A 281 20.55 5.17 -20.09
N GLY A 282 20.58 5.41 -18.77
CA GLY A 282 19.40 5.58 -17.91
C GLY A 282 18.49 4.35 -17.81
N THR A 283 19.01 3.15 -18.02
CA THR A 283 18.17 1.94 -18.08
C THR A 283 17.79 1.44 -16.69
N GLU A 284 18.71 1.46 -15.73
CA GLU A 284 18.38 1.07 -14.34
C GLU A 284 17.40 2.08 -13.72
N ARG A 285 17.65 3.37 -13.96
CA ARG A 285 16.78 4.46 -13.53
C ARG A 285 15.41 4.46 -14.20
N GLU A 286 15.31 4.19 -15.51
CA GLU A 286 14.03 3.97 -16.19
C GLU A 286 13.25 2.81 -15.56
N GLN A 287 13.91 1.67 -15.33
CA GLN A 287 13.27 0.49 -14.74
C GLN A 287 12.76 0.77 -13.33
N CYS A 288 13.54 1.48 -12.49
CA CYS A 288 13.09 1.89 -11.16
C CYS A 288 11.87 2.81 -11.17
N TRP A 289 11.85 3.82 -12.05
CA TRP A 289 10.72 4.72 -12.20
C TRP A 289 9.54 4.12 -12.99
N ALA A 290 9.70 2.92 -13.55
CA ALA A 290 8.62 2.07 -14.07
C ALA A 290 8.01 1.13 -13.00
N LYS A 291 8.60 1.01 -11.81
CA LYS A 291 8.08 0.13 -10.74
C LYS A 291 6.77 0.69 -10.17
N THR A 292 5.82 -0.22 -9.99
CA THR A 292 4.43 0.06 -9.55
C THR A 292 4.12 -0.43 -8.14
N THR A 293 5.12 -0.95 -7.41
CA THR A 293 4.97 -1.53 -6.07
C THR A 293 6.12 -1.13 -5.15
N GLY A 294 5.81 -0.95 -3.86
CA GLY A 294 6.65 -0.28 -2.86
C GLY A 294 8.01 -0.92 -2.58
N THR A 295 8.95 -0.70 -3.50
CA THR A 295 10.35 -1.14 -3.48
C THR A 295 11.24 0.03 -3.86
N ILE A 296 12.56 -0.07 -3.61
CA ILE A 296 13.53 0.99 -3.95
C ILE A 296 13.40 1.38 -5.43
N GLY A 297 13.07 2.65 -5.68
CA GLY A 297 12.79 3.21 -7.01
C GLY A 297 11.32 3.59 -7.26
N ALA A 298 10.36 2.89 -6.64
CA ALA A 298 8.93 3.14 -6.82
C ALA A 298 8.47 4.37 -5.99
N ILE A 299 8.53 5.56 -6.59
CA ILE A 299 8.08 6.80 -5.93
C ILE A 299 6.60 7.11 -6.12
N CYS A 300 5.98 6.58 -7.18
CA CYS A 300 4.57 6.76 -7.46
C CYS A 300 3.69 5.88 -6.57
N PRO A 301 2.38 6.21 -6.43
CA PRO A 301 1.41 5.34 -5.78
C PRO A 301 1.41 3.93 -6.33
N ALA A 302 1.06 2.95 -5.49
CA ALA A 302 1.05 1.56 -5.92
C ALA A 302 -0.03 1.35 -7.00
N GLY A 303 0.32 0.61 -8.06
CA GLY A 303 -0.46 0.56 -9.31
C GLY A 303 -0.14 1.69 -10.30
N TYR A 304 0.66 2.69 -9.93
CA TYR A 304 1.05 3.83 -10.77
C TYR A 304 2.57 3.86 -11.00
N HIS A 305 3.00 4.45 -12.11
CA HIS A 305 4.40 4.70 -12.45
C HIS A 305 4.58 6.13 -12.99
N ILE A 306 5.82 6.56 -13.21
CA ILE A 306 6.07 7.85 -13.86
C ILE A 306 5.81 7.70 -15.37
N PRO A 307 5.10 8.65 -16.03
CA PRO A 307 4.78 8.56 -17.45
C PRO A 307 6.02 8.51 -18.33
N THR A 308 5.91 7.86 -19.49
CA THR A 308 6.93 8.02 -20.54
C THR A 308 6.74 9.34 -21.29
N LYS A 309 7.70 9.75 -22.12
CA LYS A 309 7.51 10.89 -23.04
C LYS A 309 6.36 10.65 -24.03
N GLU A 310 6.07 9.40 -24.37
CA GLU A 310 4.95 9.00 -25.23
C GLU A 310 3.59 9.07 -24.50
N ASP A 311 3.52 8.82 -23.18
CA ASP A 311 2.31 9.08 -22.39
C ASP A 311 1.93 10.56 -22.46
N TYR A 312 2.88 11.47 -22.18
CA TYR A 312 2.63 12.91 -22.31
C TYR A 312 2.36 13.36 -23.75
N ALA A 313 3.03 12.76 -24.74
CA ALA A 313 2.80 13.11 -26.15
C ALA A 313 1.36 12.83 -26.62
N ARG A 314 0.67 11.83 -26.03
CA ARG A 314 -0.75 11.56 -26.30
C ARG A 314 -1.68 12.63 -25.71
N GLU A 315 -1.34 13.20 -24.57
CA GLU A 315 -2.12 14.28 -23.91
C GLU A 315 -1.75 15.69 -24.41
N ALA A 316 -0.68 15.82 -25.20
CA ALA A 316 -0.03 17.10 -25.54
C ALA A 316 -0.94 18.14 -26.24
N SER A 317 -2.09 17.74 -26.80
CA SER A 317 -3.10 18.67 -27.36
C SER A 317 -3.76 19.56 -26.29
N GLN A 318 -3.89 19.06 -25.06
CA GLN A 318 -4.37 19.80 -23.89
C GLN A 318 -3.23 20.35 -23.02
N LEU A 319 -2.00 19.87 -23.18
CA LEU A 319 -0.85 20.23 -22.34
C LEU A 319 0.19 21.10 -23.06
N ASN A 320 -0.23 21.98 -23.98
CA ASN A 320 0.66 22.80 -24.82
C ASN A 320 0.72 24.31 -24.50
N THR A 321 0.03 24.76 -23.45
CA THR A 321 0.34 26.03 -22.76
C THR A 321 0.05 25.86 -21.27
N ARG A 322 0.70 26.65 -20.39
CA ARG A 322 0.40 26.66 -18.94
C ARG A 322 -1.10 26.81 -18.65
N ALA A 323 -1.77 27.72 -19.36
CA ALA A 323 -3.21 27.96 -19.20
C ALA A 323 -4.07 26.74 -19.58
N LYS A 324 -3.77 26.06 -20.71
CA LYS A 324 -4.47 24.84 -21.09
C LYS A 324 -4.17 23.68 -20.13
N ALA A 325 -2.91 23.53 -19.73
CA ALA A 325 -2.47 22.45 -18.84
C ALA A 325 -3.09 22.55 -17.43
N PHE A 326 -3.27 23.77 -16.92
CA PHE A 326 -4.06 24.02 -15.70
C PHE A 326 -5.58 23.81 -15.91
N ASN A 327 -6.13 24.20 -17.06
CA ASN A 327 -7.55 23.97 -17.38
C ASN A 327 -7.86 22.53 -17.84
N SER A 328 -6.85 21.66 -17.95
CA SER A 328 -6.98 20.25 -18.32
C SER A 328 -7.42 19.36 -17.15
N PHE A 329 -7.76 18.10 -17.45
CA PHE A 329 -8.08 17.08 -16.44
C PHE A 329 -6.94 16.80 -15.44
N LEU A 330 -5.69 17.17 -15.76
CA LEU A 330 -4.52 17.04 -14.88
C LEU A 330 -4.28 18.25 -13.98
N LYS A 331 -4.86 19.42 -14.27
CA LYS A 331 -4.63 20.68 -13.54
C LYS A 331 -3.16 20.92 -13.20
N MET A 332 -2.28 20.94 -14.22
CA MET A 332 -0.84 21.01 -14.00
C MET A 332 -0.40 22.44 -13.63
N PRO A 333 0.25 22.65 -12.47
CA PRO A 333 0.73 23.98 -12.07
C PRO A 333 2.12 24.28 -12.64
N SER A 334 2.50 25.55 -12.62
CA SER A 334 3.80 26.05 -13.09
C SER A 334 4.83 25.97 -11.95
N ALA A 335 5.23 24.75 -11.60
CA ALA A 335 6.03 24.48 -10.40
C ALA A 335 7.46 25.05 -10.44
N GLY A 336 7.96 25.51 -11.59
CA GLY A 336 9.36 25.82 -11.81
C GLY A 336 10.22 24.56 -11.77
N TYR A 337 11.47 24.71 -11.32
CA TYR A 337 12.38 23.60 -11.04
C TYR A 337 13.30 23.93 -9.88
N ARG A 338 13.92 22.90 -9.30
CA ARG A 338 15.06 23.03 -8.40
C ARG A 338 16.33 22.79 -9.21
N TRP A 339 17.18 23.79 -9.31
CA TRP A 339 18.34 23.74 -10.19
C TRP A 339 19.48 22.92 -9.60
N GLY A 340 20.07 22.03 -10.40
CA GLY A 340 21.13 21.11 -9.99
C GLY A 340 22.52 21.73 -9.84
N GLY A 341 22.80 22.91 -10.39
CA GLY A 341 24.19 23.41 -10.48
C GLY A 341 24.97 22.78 -11.64
N SER A 342 25.90 23.55 -12.21
CA SER A 342 26.78 23.14 -13.33
C SER A 342 28.24 23.00 -12.93
N ASP A 343 28.72 23.88 -12.05
CA ASP A 343 30.13 24.09 -11.75
C ASP A 343 30.38 24.18 -10.22
N GLN A 344 31.58 24.60 -9.83
CA GLN A 344 32.03 24.61 -8.43
C GLN A 344 31.71 25.94 -7.72
N ASP A 345 31.45 27.01 -8.48
CA ASP A 345 31.33 28.37 -7.98
C ASP A 345 29.85 28.81 -7.85
N ASP A 346 28.97 28.34 -8.73
CA ASP A 346 27.52 28.59 -8.63
C ASP A 346 26.79 27.46 -7.88
N THR A 347 26.52 27.70 -6.59
CA THR A 347 25.96 26.71 -5.66
C THR A 347 24.53 26.34 -6.02
N GLY A 348 24.36 25.16 -6.65
CA GLY A 348 23.07 24.57 -6.97
C GLY A 348 22.17 24.29 -5.74
N GLY A 349 20.95 23.81 -6.02
CA GLY A 349 19.90 23.55 -5.03
C GLY A 349 18.88 24.68 -4.90
N ASP A 350 18.96 25.68 -5.76
CA ASP A 350 18.12 26.87 -5.77
C ASP A 350 16.78 26.63 -6.50
N LEU A 351 15.70 27.29 -6.08
CA LEU A 351 14.38 27.15 -6.73
C LEU A 351 14.18 28.23 -7.81
N LYS A 352 14.24 27.85 -9.09
CA LYS A 352 14.15 28.77 -10.23
C LYS A 352 12.77 28.66 -10.93
N ASN A 353 12.33 29.75 -11.57
CA ASN A 353 11.15 29.83 -12.45
C ASN A 353 9.80 29.31 -11.88
N ARG A 354 9.62 29.37 -10.56
CA ARG A 354 8.34 29.08 -9.90
C ARG A 354 7.26 30.07 -10.38
N GLY A 355 6.13 29.55 -10.86
CA GLY A 355 5.03 30.32 -11.44
C GLY A 355 5.19 30.68 -12.93
N SER A 356 6.41 30.65 -13.47
CA SER A 356 6.71 31.05 -14.86
C SER A 356 6.96 29.89 -15.82
N LEU A 357 7.21 28.68 -15.32
CA LEU A 357 7.56 27.48 -16.11
C LEU A 357 6.94 26.22 -15.50
N GLY A 358 6.49 25.27 -16.34
CA GLY A 358 6.07 23.93 -15.88
C GLY A 358 6.83 22.79 -16.55
N LEU A 359 7.90 22.32 -15.90
CA LEU A 359 8.65 21.13 -16.30
C LEU A 359 8.28 19.92 -15.43
N PHE A 360 8.09 18.78 -16.09
CA PHE A 360 7.70 17.52 -15.45
C PHE A 360 8.63 16.40 -15.88
N TRP A 361 9.09 15.58 -14.95
CA TRP A 361 9.88 14.41 -15.31
C TRP A 361 9.05 13.37 -16.06
N THR A 362 9.68 12.76 -17.07
CA THR A 362 9.26 11.48 -17.66
C THR A 362 10.24 10.40 -17.23
N ARG A 363 9.83 9.12 -17.22
CA ARG A 363 10.78 8.01 -17.01
C ARG A 363 11.62 7.65 -18.24
N SER A 364 11.46 8.36 -19.36
CA SER A 364 12.16 8.04 -20.60
C SER A 364 13.62 8.55 -20.56
N PRO A 365 14.63 7.67 -20.72
CA PRO A 365 16.03 8.07 -20.74
C PRO A 365 16.45 8.65 -22.09
N LYS A 366 17.53 9.44 -22.08
CA LYS A 366 18.29 9.82 -23.28
C LYS A 366 19.26 8.66 -23.61
N ARG A 367 19.13 8.07 -24.81
CA ARG A 367 19.79 6.80 -25.18
C ARG A 367 20.68 6.83 -26.43
N ARG A 368 20.96 8.01 -26.99
CA ARG A 368 21.75 8.14 -28.22
C ARG A 368 23.24 7.88 -27.94
N ILE A 369 23.86 7.00 -28.71
CA ILE A 369 25.28 6.69 -28.61
C ILE A 369 26.08 7.97 -28.93
N GLY A 370 26.97 8.37 -28.02
CA GLY A 370 27.77 9.60 -28.13
C GLY A 370 27.10 10.87 -27.59
N ASP A 371 25.84 10.82 -27.17
CA ASP A 371 25.23 11.95 -26.43
C ASP A 371 25.65 11.90 -24.94
N GLU A 372 25.77 13.08 -24.33
CA GLU A 372 26.19 13.21 -22.93
C GLU A 372 25.20 12.49 -21.97
N PRO A 373 25.69 11.68 -21.01
CA PRO A 373 24.86 10.86 -20.10
C PRO A 373 24.05 11.71 -19.12
N ARG A 374 24.46 12.94 -18.86
CA ARG A 374 23.89 13.85 -17.84
C ARG A 374 22.43 14.28 -18.04
N TYR A 375 21.72 13.80 -19.06
CA TYR A 375 20.32 14.16 -19.32
C TYR A 375 19.34 12.98 -19.39
N SER A 376 18.07 13.30 -19.14
CA SER A 376 16.91 12.47 -19.49
C SER A 376 15.74 13.34 -19.96
N TYR A 377 14.62 12.74 -20.40
CA TYR A 377 13.51 13.51 -20.96
C TYR A 377 12.59 14.10 -19.89
N ALA A 378 12.39 15.42 -19.96
CA ALA A 378 11.37 16.17 -19.24
C ALA A 378 10.30 16.67 -20.23
N PHE A 379 9.03 16.65 -19.81
CA PHE A 379 7.91 17.23 -20.55
C PHE A 379 7.67 18.68 -20.12
N ASN A 380 7.40 19.57 -21.08
CA ASN A 380 7.23 21.00 -20.85
C ASN A 380 5.80 21.44 -21.23
N ILE A 381 4.99 21.83 -20.25
CA ILE A 381 3.58 22.23 -20.46
C ILE A 381 3.44 23.58 -21.17
N ASP A 382 4.48 24.41 -21.20
CA ASP A 382 4.49 25.68 -21.93
C ASP A 382 4.48 25.49 -23.46
N THR A 383 4.81 24.28 -23.94
CA THR A 383 4.98 23.98 -25.37
C THR A 383 4.38 22.65 -25.84
N GLY A 384 4.03 21.75 -24.92
CA GLY A 384 3.48 20.42 -25.24
C GLY A 384 4.52 19.46 -25.81
N LYS A 385 5.80 19.66 -25.51
CA LYS A 385 6.92 18.89 -26.07
C LYS A 385 7.83 18.35 -24.96
N SER A 386 8.50 17.24 -25.26
CA SER A 386 9.55 16.70 -24.40
C SER A 386 10.92 17.20 -24.86
N TYR A 387 11.76 17.58 -23.89
CA TYR A 387 13.11 18.08 -24.06
C TYR A 387 14.08 17.29 -23.17
N THR A 388 15.37 17.44 -23.38
CA THR A 388 16.40 16.88 -22.50
C THR A 388 16.73 17.87 -21.39
N ASN A 389 16.70 17.41 -20.13
CA ASN A 389 17.01 18.21 -18.95
C ASN A 389 18.07 17.49 -18.10
N TYR A 390 18.90 18.21 -17.34
CA TYR A 390 19.96 17.61 -16.51
C TYR A 390 19.38 16.69 -15.45
N ARG A 391 20.07 15.58 -15.13
CA ARG A 391 19.56 14.55 -14.21
C ARG A 391 19.63 14.98 -12.74
N ASN A 392 20.57 15.87 -12.40
CA ASN A 392 20.66 16.50 -11.07
C ASN A 392 19.58 17.59 -10.81
N ASP A 393 18.90 18.11 -11.84
CA ASP A 393 17.76 19.01 -11.64
C ASP A 393 16.59 18.29 -10.96
N GLY A 394 15.98 18.97 -9.99
CA GLY A 394 14.75 18.55 -9.35
C GLY A 394 13.53 19.07 -10.12
N LEU A 395 12.79 18.19 -10.79
CA LEU A 395 11.53 18.55 -11.47
C LEU A 395 10.32 17.92 -10.78
N SER A 396 9.13 18.49 -11.01
CA SER A 396 7.89 17.90 -10.54
C SER A 396 7.63 16.54 -11.19
N VAL A 397 7.03 15.62 -10.44
CA VAL A 397 6.54 14.33 -10.95
C VAL A 397 5.01 14.32 -10.93
N ARG A 398 4.42 13.85 -12.01
CA ARG A 398 3.06 13.33 -12.05
C ARG A 398 3.13 11.83 -12.31
N CYS A 399 2.18 11.06 -11.80
CA CYS A 399 2.12 9.62 -12.02
C CYS A 399 0.90 9.24 -12.86
N ILE A 400 1.04 8.16 -13.63
CA ILE A 400 0.02 7.55 -14.47
C ILE A 400 -0.16 6.10 -14.04
N LYS A 401 -1.37 5.57 -14.13
CA LYS A 401 -1.67 4.18 -13.78
C LYS A 401 -0.91 3.23 -14.73
N ALA A 402 -0.51 2.08 -14.23
CA ALA A 402 -0.08 0.96 -15.06
C ALA A 402 -1.20 0.50 -16.01
N ASN A 403 -0.81 -0.23 -17.06
CA ASN A 403 -1.74 -1.06 -17.85
C ASN A 403 -1.75 -2.47 -17.29
#